data_AF-A0A6A3B613-F1
#
_entry.id   AF-A0A6A3B613-F1
#
_cell.length_a   1.000
_cell.length_b   1.000
_cell.length_c   1.000
_cell.angle_alpha   90.00
_cell.angle_beta   90.00
_cell.angle_gamma   90.00
#
_symmetry.space_group_name_H-M   'P 1'
#
loop_
_entity.id
_entity.type
_entity.pdbx_description
1 polymer ?
#
loop_
_entity_poly.entity_id
_entity_poly.type
_entity_poly.pdbx_seq_one_letter_code
_entity_poly.pdbx_strand_id
1 'polypeptide(L)'
;MNQYHIYEAISRGKYSTVYKRRKKKTIEYFAIKSVEKSQRSKVLLEVRILHSLNDLNILKFYSWYETSAHLWLVLEFCTGGDLIADVASESVVLLLKAAPREDTTGFLTNLSKAGSVLESWRGNGSSHLLLKRLLHAVGYACRQYLLQAMILSISGPEITRIQGIVSKLKSSSIPGLANVASLVLSELQRLSRCV
;
A
#
# COMPACT_ATOMS: atom_id res chain seq x y z
N MET A 1 10.17 5.43 21.27
CA MET A 1 11.20 5.25 20.20
C MET A 1 12.43 4.45 20.62
N ASN A 2 12.83 4.40 21.89
CA ASN A 2 14.11 3.80 22.32
C ASN A 2 14.30 2.30 22.05
N GLN A 3 13.27 1.60 21.56
CA GLN A 3 13.30 0.16 21.26
C GLN A 3 13.75 -0.17 19.83
N TYR A 4 14.00 0.83 18.96
CA TYR A 4 14.32 0.61 17.56
C TYR A 4 15.63 1.29 17.14
N HIS A 5 16.40 0.63 16.29
CA HIS A 5 17.53 1.23 15.59
C HIS A 5 17.05 1.92 14.31
N ILE A 6 17.58 3.11 14.09
CA ILE A 6 17.29 3.97 12.93
C ILE A 6 18.15 3.53 11.76
N TYR A 7 17.52 3.13 10.66
CA TYR A 7 18.19 2.94 9.35
C TYR A 7 17.82 4.11 8.44
N GLU A 8 17.35 3.83 7.22
CA GLU A 8 17.04 4.81 6.20
C GLU A 8 15.55 5.17 6.15
N ALA A 9 15.27 6.34 5.56
CA ALA A 9 13.93 6.68 5.10
C ALA A 9 13.67 5.92 3.80
N ILE A 10 12.61 5.12 3.78
CA ILE A 10 12.20 4.31 2.63
C ILE A 10 11.03 4.94 1.86
N SER A 11 10.51 6.09 2.32
CA SER A 11 9.54 6.89 1.57
C SER A 11 9.26 8.21 2.26
N ARG A 12 8.93 9.21 1.45
CA ARG A 12 8.63 10.58 1.88
C ARG A 12 7.40 11.07 1.13
N GLY A 13 6.30 11.20 1.88
CA GLY A 13 5.11 11.91 1.45
C GLY A 13 5.09 13.35 1.97
N LYS A 14 4.05 14.11 1.60
CA LYS A 14 3.92 15.54 1.94
C LYS A 14 3.95 15.84 3.45
N TYR A 15 3.28 15.01 4.25
CA TYR A 15 3.16 15.19 5.71
C TYR A 15 3.70 14.00 6.51
N SER A 16 4.35 13.05 5.85
CA SER A 16 4.78 11.81 6.48
C SER A 16 6.04 11.23 5.87
N THR A 17 6.85 10.56 6.68
CA THR A 17 8.03 9.81 6.23
C THR A 17 7.99 8.41 6.81
N VAL A 18 8.29 7.39 6.01
CA VAL A 18 8.37 6.00 6.47
C VAL A 18 9.83 5.60 6.59
N TYR A 19 10.17 4.99 7.72
CA TYR A 19 11.53 4.52 8.01
C TYR A 19 11.55 3.01 8.15
N LYS A 20 12.59 2.39 7.58
CA LYS A 20 12.96 1.02 7.95
C LYS A 20 13.65 1.06 9.30
N ARG A 21 13.23 0.18 10.22
CA ARG A 21 13.74 0.14 11.60
C ARG A 21 13.94 -1.29 12.04
N ARG A 22 15.04 -1.58 12.72
CA ARG A 22 15.27 -2.89 13.34
C ARG A 22 14.94 -2.81 14.82
N LYS A 23 14.14 -3.73 15.35
CA LYS A 23 13.86 -3.79 16.78
C LYS A 23 15.12 -4.24 17.53
N LYS A 24 15.48 -3.49 18.59
CA LYS A 24 16.68 -3.76 19.41
C LYS A 24 16.65 -5.19 19.94
N LYS A 25 17.83 -5.81 20.01
CA LYS A 25 18.02 -7.20 20.49
C LYS A 25 17.35 -8.28 19.62
N THR A 26 16.80 -7.93 18.46
CA THR A 26 16.18 -8.87 17.51
C THR A 26 16.75 -8.67 16.12
N ILE A 27 16.47 -9.57 15.17
CA ILE A 27 16.71 -9.38 13.73
C ILE A 27 15.44 -8.91 12.99
N GLU A 28 14.38 -8.56 13.73
CA GLU A 28 13.09 -8.20 13.16
C GLU A 28 13.09 -6.75 12.67
N TYR A 29 12.54 -6.56 11.47
CA TYR A 29 12.39 -5.25 10.83
C TYR A 29 10.94 -4.78 10.86
N PHE A 30 10.77 -3.47 10.97
CA PHE A 30 9.49 -2.76 11.06
C PHE A 30 9.52 -1.54 10.14
N ALA A 31 8.36 -1.21 9.58
CA ALA A 31 8.13 0.07 8.95
C ALA A 31 7.57 1.03 10.01
N ILE A 32 8.23 2.16 10.23
CA ILE A 32 7.76 3.18 11.17
C ILE A 32 7.43 4.45 10.40
N LYS A 33 6.14 4.80 10.33
CA LYS A 33 5.65 6.03 9.69
C LYS A 33 5.62 7.16 10.69
N SER A 34 6.36 8.24 10.44
CA SER A 34 6.20 9.53 11.12
C SER A 34 5.16 10.36 10.39
N VAL A 35 4.31 11.06 11.11
CA VAL A 35 3.31 11.99 10.56
C VAL A 35 3.33 13.27 11.37
N GLU A 36 3.27 14.41 10.68
CA GLU A 36 3.18 15.71 11.35
C GLU A 36 1.94 15.84 12.24
N LYS A 37 2.07 16.62 13.32
CA LYS A 37 0.96 16.89 14.26
C LYS A 37 -0.25 17.57 13.61
N SER A 38 -0.04 18.30 12.53
CA SER A 38 -1.13 18.91 11.74
C SER A 38 -2.17 17.89 11.26
N GLN A 39 -1.77 16.61 11.09
CA GLN A 39 -2.66 15.54 10.65
C GLN A 39 -3.21 14.66 11.79
N ARG A 40 -3.06 15.06 13.06
CA ARG A 40 -3.42 14.26 14.25
C ARG A 40 -4.80 13.59 14.13
N SER A 41 -5.84 14.35 13.83
CA SER A 41 -7.22 13.84 13.79
C SER A 41 -7.39 12.71 12.78
N LYS A 42 -6.73 12.82 11.61
CA LYS A 42 -6.74 11.78 10.58
C LYS A 42 -5.99 10.52 11.04
N VAL A 43 -4.82 10.70 11.66
CA VAL A 43 -4.02 9.58 12.18
C VAL A 43 -4.75 8.83 13.30
N LEU A 44 -5.46 9.54 14.19
CA LEU A 44 -6.23 8.87 15.25
C LEU A 44 -7.42 8.08 14.70
N LEU A 45 -8.08 8.59 13.65
CA LEU A 45 -9.10 7.82 12.94
C LEU A 45 -8.49 6.58 12.29
N GLU A 46 -7.34 6.74 11.63
CA GLU A 46 -6.58 5.63 11.03
C GLU A 46 -6.28 4.56 12.08
N VAL A 47 -5.64 4.93 13.19
CA VAL A 47 -5.32 4.00 14.30
C VAL A 47 -6.56 3.25 14.82
N ARG A 48 -7.70 3.93 14.97
CA ARG A 48 -8.96 3.28 15.40
C ARG A 48 -9.41 2.22 14.41
N ILE A 49 -9.35 2.51 13.12
CA ILE A 49 -9.68 1.56 12.06
C ILE A 49 -8.68 0.41 12.07
N LEU A 50 -7.38 0.69 12.16
CA LEU A 50 -6.32 -0.31 12.20
C LEU A 50 -6.47 -1.32 13.35
N HIS A 51 -6.89 -0.85 14.53
CA HIS A 51 -7.17 -1.74 15.66
C HIS A 51 -8.33 -2.72 15.42
N SER A 52 -9.28 -2.36 14.55
CA SER A 52 -10.44 -3.21 14.24
C SER A 52 -10.18 -4.24 13.14
N LEU A 53 -9.02 -4.16 12.47
CA LEU A 53 -8.68 -4.98 11.32
C LEU A 53 -7.72 -6.11 11.71
N ASN A 54 -8.11 -7.35 11.43
CA ASN A 54 -7.26 -8.53 11.61
C ASN A 54 -7.46 -9.51 10.44
N ASP A 55 -6.79 -9.23 9.32
CA ASP A 55 -6.84 -10.06 8.10
C ASP A 55 -5.44 -10.19 7.51
N LEU A 56 -5.11 -11.36 6.94
CA LEU A 56 -3.80 -11.64 6.36
C LEU A 56 -3.44 -10.71 5.18
N ASN A 57 -4.44 -10.20 4.45
CA ASN A 57 -4.26 -9.27 3.34
C ASN A 57 -4.17 -7.81 3.82
N ILE A 58 -4.20 -7.57 5.13
CA ILE A 58 -4.01 -6.26 5.74
C ILE A 58 -2.65 -6.28 6.42
N LEU A 59 -1.87 -5.23 6.19
CA LEU A 59 -0.54 -5.12 6.79
C LEU A 59 -0.69 -4.97 8.31
N LYS A 60 0.13 -5.69 9.08
CA LYS A 60 -0.08 -5.76 10.52
C LYS A 60 0.27 -4.43 11.21
N PHE A 61 -0.69 -3.87 11.93
CA PHE A 61 -0.48 -2.75 12.85
C PHE A 61 -0.03 -3.29 14.21
N TYR A 62 1.06 -2.76 14.75
CA TYR A 62 1.59 -3.21 16.05
C TYR A 62 1.28 -2.24 17.17
N SER A 63 1.57 -0.95 16.96
CA SER A 63 1.39 0.09 17.98
C SER A 63 1.53 1.46 17.34
N TRP A 64 1.18 2.50 18.10
CA TRP A 64 1.47 3.88 17.77
C TRP A 64 1.93 4.62 19.02
N TYR A 65 2.61 5.74 18.85
CA TYR A 65 2.95 6.64 19.93
C TYR A 65 3.07 8.07 19.43
N GLU A 66 2.99 9.00 20.37
CA GLU A 66 3.03 10.43 20.10
C GLU A 66 4.27 11.04 20.75
N THR A 67 4.99 11.88 20.01
CA THR A 67 6.06 12.73 20.54
C THR A 67 5.63 14.20 20.51
N SER A 68 6.46 15.14 20.96
CA SER A 68 6.14 16.57 20.87
C SER A 68 5.83 17.00 19.42
N ALA A 69 6.63 16.55 18.46
CA ALA A 69 6.57 17.00 17.07
C ALA A 69 5.78 16.10 16.10
N HIS A 70 5.64 14.80 16.39
CA HIS A 70 5.11 13.83 15.41
C HIS A 70 4.23 12.76 16.05
N LEU A 71 3.34 12.17 15.25
CA LEU A 71 2.71 10.88 15.52
C LEU A 71 3.51 9.78 14.81
N TRP A 72 3.65 8.62 15.44
CA TRP A 72 4.45 7.52 14.93
C TRP A 72 3.63 6.23 14.94
N LEU A 73 3.57 5.55 13.80
CA LEU A 73 2.88 4.27 13.65
C LEU A 73 3.93 3.18 13.40
N VAL A 74 3.81 2.06 14.13
CA VAL A 74 4.66 0.87 13.99
C VAL A 74 3.89 -0.20 13.22
N LEU A 75 4.44 -0.56 12.07
CA LEU A 75 3.81 -1.39 11.05
C LEU A 75 4.73 -2.54 10.65
N GLU A 76 4.14 -3.61 10.12
CA GLU A 76 4.86 -4.71 9.44
C GLU A 76 5.76 -4.19 8.32
N PHE A 77 6.99 -4.69 8.28
CA PHE A 77 7.93 -4.41 7.19
C PHE A 77 7.82 -5.51 6.13
N CYS A 78 7.39 -5.13 4.93
CA CYS A 78 7.30 -6.05 3.80
C CYS A 78 8.67 -6.17 3.10
N THR A 79 9.26 -7.37 3.09
CA THR A 79 10.53 -7.65 2.39
C THR A 79 10.26 -7.92 0.91
N GLY A 80 10.68 -7.01 0.03
CA GLY A 80 10.45 -7.15 -1.43
C GLY A 80 11.36 -6.30 -2.33
N GLY A 81 12.46 -5.76 -1.79
CA GLY A 81 13.34 -4.82 -2.49
C GLY A 81 12.86 -3.36 -2.43
N ASP A 82 13.72 -2.44 -2.86
CA ASP A 82 13.52 -0.98 -2.71
C ASP A 82 12.26 -0.48 -3.43
N LEU A 83 11.92 -1.09 -4.57
CA LEU A 83 10.69 -0.83 -5.33
C LEU A 83 9.41 -1.13 -4.53
N ILE A 84 9.44 -2.18 -3.72
CA ILE A 84 8.33 -2.54 -2.84
C ILE A 84 8.35 -1.66 -1.61
N ALA A 85 9.51 -1.28 -1.06
CA ALA A 85 9.58 -0.39 0.09
C ALA A 85 8.92 0.97 -0.18
N ASP A 86 9.09 1.53 -1.39
CA ASP A 86 8.46 2.78 -1.83
C ASP A 86 6.94 2.65 -2.08
N VAL A 87 6.48 1.60 -2.77
CA VAL A 87 5.04 1.38 -3.02
C VAL A 87 4.31 0.89 -1.77
N ALA A 88 5.02 0.14 -0.92
CA ALA A 88 4.46 -0.41 0.30
C ALA A 88 4.34 0.63 1.42
N SER A 89 5.30 1.54 1.50
CA SER A 89 5.28 2.66 2.43
C SER A 89 4.19 3.68 2.09
N GLU A 90 3.83 3.82 0.81
CA GLU A 90 2.70 4.67 0.43
C GLU A 90 1.36 3.93 0.43
N SER A 91 1.26 2.60 0.24
CA SER A 91 -0.07 1.99 -0.01
C SER A 91 -0.29 0.47 0.14
N VAL A 92 0.39 -0.30 1.02
CA VAL A 92 -0.05 -1.73 1.20
C VAL A 92 -1.35 -1.82 2.01
N VAL A 93 -2.50 -1.67 1.33
CA VAL A 93 -3.87 -1.99 1.76
C VAL A 93 -4.40 -1.23 2.99
N LEU A 94 -3.54 -0.79 3.92
CA LEU A 94 -3.87 -0.12 5.17
C LEU A 94 -4.40 1.29 4.97
N LEU A 95 -3.70 2.10 4.18
CA LEU A 95 -3.96 3.53 4.06
C LEU A 95 -5.28 3.83 3.34
N LEU A 96 -5.59 3.00 2.37
CA LEU A 96 -6.76 3.15 1.52
C LEU A 96 -8.10 3.02 2.28
N LYS A 97 -8.19 2.19 3.34
CA LYS A 97 -9.43 2.04 4.14
C LYS A 97 -9.62 3.11 5.21
N ALA A 98 -8.55 3.76 5.65
CA ALA A 98 -8.55 4.70 6.76
C ALA A 98 -8.72 6.17 6.33
N ALA A 99 -8.10 6.58 5.22
CA ALA A 99 -8.23 7.91 4.63
C ALA A 99 -8.43 7.79 3.11
N PRO A 100 -9.64 7.37 2.66
CA PRO A 100 -9.83 6.81 1.32
C PRO A 100 -9.62 7.76 0.16
N ARG A 101 -9.48 9.07 0.37
CA ARG A 101 -9.32 10.07 -0.71
C ARG A 101 -7.85 10.41 -0.97
N GLU A 102 -7.15 10.83 0.08
CA GLU A 102 -5.77 11.31 0.00
C GLU A 102 -4.81 10.17 -0.34
N ASP A 103 -4.97 9.03 0.33
CA ASP A 103 -4.13 7.86 0.11
C ASP A 103 -4.44 7.15 -1.21
N THR A 104 -5.71 7.16 -1.66
CA THR A 104 -6.08 6.71 -3.01
C THR A 104 -5.43 7.57 -4.07
N THR A 105 -5.39 8.89 -3.86
CA THR A 105 -4.71 9.81 -4.79
C THR A 105 -3.22 9.49 -4.89
N GLY A 106 -2.54 9.39 -3.75
CA GLY A 106 -1.10 9.06 -3.70
C GLY A 106 -0.78 7.70 -4.32
N PHE A 107 -1.63 6.69 -4.10
CA PHE A 107 -1.46 5.40 -4.74
C PHE A 107 -1.62 5.48 -6.26
N LEU A 108 -2.69 6.12 -6.74
CA LEU A 108 -2.99 6.20 -8.17
C LEU A 108 -1.98 7.04 -8.94
N THR A 109 -1.37 8.06 -8.31
CA THR A 109 -0.24 8.79 -8.92
C THR A 109 1.01 7.93 -9.05
N ASN A 110 1.15 6.89 -8.23
CA ASN A 110 2.25 5.92 -8.27
C ASN A 110 1.83 4.57 -8.91
N LEU A 111 0.71 4.54 -9.65
CA LEU A 111 0.13 3.32 -10.21
C LEU A 111 1.12 2.58 -11.13
N SER A 112 1.98 3.30 -11.84
CA SER A 112 3.01 2.69 -12.69
C SER A 112 4.03 1.85 -11.91
N LYS A 113 4.44 2.32 -10.73
CA LYS A 113 5.34 1.57 -9.83
C LYS A 113 4.66 0.30 -9.33
N ALA A 114 3.37 0.39 -8.97
CA ALA A 114 2.59 -0.78 -8.61
C ALA A 114 2.53 -1.80 -9.77
N GLY A 115 2.33 -1.33 -11.01
CA GLY A 115 2.41 -2.18 -12.20
C GLY A 115 3.75 -2.89 -12.37
N SER A 116 4.87 -2.20 -12.17
CA SER A 116 6.22 -2.80 -12.26
C SER A 116 6.48 -3.86 -11.18
N VAL A 117 5.99 -3.64 -9.96
CA VAL A 117 6.03 -4.64 -8.89
C VAL A 117 5.17 -5.85 -9.23
N LEU A 118 3.94 -5.61 -9.72
CA LEU A 118 3.05 -6.68 -10.16
C LEU A 118 3.66 -7.50 -11.28
N GLU A 119 4.40 -6.90 -12.21
CA GLU A 119 5.05 -7.56 -13.35
C GLU A 119 6.26 -8.42 -12.94
N SER A 120 6.94 -8.05 -11.86
CA SER A 120 8.10 -8.77 -11.33
C SER A 120 7.76 -10.10 -10.63
N TRP A 121 6.49 -10.49 -10.63
CA TRP A 121 5.97 -11.71 -9.96
C TRP A 121 6.57 -13.03 -10.45
N ARG A 122 7.12 -13.08 -11.66
CA ARG A 122 7.76 -14.29 -12.22
C ARG A 122 9.25 -14.41 -11.93
N GLY A 123 9.94 -13.29 -11.67
CA GLY A 123 11.40 -13.23 -11.68
C GLY A 123 12.07 -13.15 -10.31
N ASN A 124 11.34 -12.69 -9.30
CA ASN A 124 11.84 -12.56 -7.93
C ASN A 124 10.98 -13.43 -7.01
N GLY A 125 11.56 -13.97 -5.93
CA GLY A 125 10.86 -14.73 -4.87
C GLY A 125 9.87 -13.89 -4.05
N SER A 126 9.18 -12.96 -4.71
CA SER A 126 8.14 -12.08 -4.18
C SER A 126 7.06 -12.93 -3.53
N SER A 127 6.82 -12.68 -2.24
CA SER A 127 5.80 -13.38 -1.47
C SER A 127 4.43 -13.28 -2.17
N HIS A 128 3.77 -14.42 -2.40
CA HIS A 128 2.41 -14.47 -2.94
C HIS A 128 1.42 -13.62 -2.14
N LEU A 129 1.68 -13.44 -0.83
CA LEU A 129 0.89 -12.56 0.03
C LEU A 129 1.04 -11.09 -0.38
N LEU A 130 2.26 -10.63 -0.67
CA LEU A 130 2.50 -9.25 -1.12
C LEU A 130 1.84 -8.98 -2.47
N LEU A 131 1.95 -9.94 -3.40
CA LEU A 131 1.30 -9.85 -4.70
C LEU A 131 -0.22 -9.74 -4.56
N LYS A 132 -0.82 -10.56 -3.69
CA LYS A 132 -2.25 -10.52 -3.40
C LYS A 132 -2.66 -9.20 -2.73
N ARG A 133 -1.89 -8.71 -1.77
CA ARG A 133 -2.10 -7.41 -1.11
C ARG A 133 -2.05 -6.25 -2.12
N LEU A 134 -1.06 -6.25 -3.02
CA LEU A 134 -0.92 -5.21 -4.03
C LEU A 134 -2.09 -5.23 -5.03
N LEU A 135 -2.53 -6.41 -5.48
CA LEU A 135 -3.74 -6.53 -6.30
C LEU A 135 -4.97 -5.96 -5.59
N HIS A 136 -5.18 -6.30 -4.31
CA HIS A 136 -6.28 -5.72 -3.53
C HIS A 136 -6.18 -4.19 -3.43
N ALA A 137 -4.97 -3.64 -3.26
CA ALA A 137 -4.76 -2.19 -3.23
C ALA A 137 -5.14 -1.53 -4.56
N VAL A 138 -4.73 -2.11 -5.70
CA VAL A 138 -5.11 -1.64 -7.03
C VAL A 138 -6.63 -1.63 -7.20
N GLY A 139 -7.30 -2.76 -6.96
CA GLY A 139 -8.75 -2.84 -7.10
C GLY A 139 -9.50 -1.88 -6.18
N TYR A 140 -9.04 -1.72 -4.94
CA TYR A 140 -9.64 -0.78 -4.01
C TYR A 140 -9.47 0.67 -4.47
N ALA A 141 -8.26 1.07 -4.89
CA ALA A 141 -7.98 2.43 -5.34
C ALA A 141 -8.83 2.79 -6.58
N CYS A 142 -8.93 1.88 -7.55
CA CYS A 142 -9.83 2.05 -8.71
C CYS A 142 -11.29 2.22 -8.27
N ARG A 143 -11.77 1.41 -7.31
CA ARG A 143 -13.12 1.53 -6.78
C ARG A 143 -13.35 2.87 -6.08
N GLN A 144 -12.41 3.32 -5.26
CA GLN A 144 -12.53 4.61 -4.55
C GLN A 144 -12.50 5.80 -5.49
N TYR A 145 -11.68 5.75 -6.54
CA TYR A 145 -11.68 6.76 -7.60
C TYR A 145 -13.10 7.00 -8.13
N LEU A 146 -13.81 5.91 -8.44
CA LEU A 146 -15.18 5.93 -8.95
C LEU A 146 -16.18 6.38 -7.88
N LEU A 147 -16.11 5.80 -6.67
CA LEU A 147 -17.06 6.10 -5.58
C LEU A 147 -16.98 7.56 -5.11
N GLN A 148 -15.80 8.16 -5.17
CA GLN A 148 -15.56 9.52 -4.70
C GLN A 148 -15.55 10.56 -5.83
N ALA A 149 -15.84 10.15 -7.07
CA ALA A 149 -15.80 11.01 -8.27
C ALA A 149 -14.50 11.83 -8.35
N MET A 150 -13.36 11.15 -8.23
CA MET A 150 -12.06 11.82 -8.26
C MET A 150 -11.75 12.35 -9.66
N ILE A 151 -11.18 13.56 -9.75
CA ILE A 151 -10.79 14.23 -11.02
C ILE A 151 -9.29 14.03 -11.30
N LEU A 152 -8.70 12.94 -10.77
CA LEU A 152 -7.28 12.67 -10.96
C LEU A 152 -7.06 12.14 -12.39
N SER A 153 -6.16 12.76 -13.15
CA SER A 153 -5.77 12.26 -14.48
C SER A 153 -4.89 11.03 -14.33
N ILE A 154 -5.31 9.91 -14.92
CA ILE A 154 -4.59 8.64 -14.91
C ILE A 154 -4.28 8.27 -16.35
N SER A 155 -3.07 7.78 -16.62
CA SER A 155 -2.67 7.37 -17.98
C SER A 155 -3.47 6.15 -18.44
N GLY A 156 -4.31 6.31 -19.48
CA GLY A 156 -5.04 5.22 -20.13
C GLY A 156 -4.14 4.06 -20.62
N PRO A 157 -2.99 4.35 -21.26
CA PRO A 157 -1.99 3.32 -21.58
C PRO A 157 -1.49 2.55 -20.35
N GLU A 158 -1.29 3.22 -19.22
CA GLU A 158 -0.85 2.57 -17.97
C GLU A 158 -1.93 1.65 -17.41
N ILE A 159 -3.20 2.08 -17.45
CA ILE A 159 -4.34 1.24 -17.07
C ILE A 159 -4.37 -0.03 -17.94
N THR A 160 -4.21 0.12 -19.25
CA THR A 160 -4.20 -1.00 -20.20
C THR A 160 -3.02 -1.95 -19.92
N ARG A 161 -1.83 -1.40 -19.63
CA ARG A 161 -0.65 -2.19 -19.26
C ARG A 161 -0.92 -3.04 -18.02
N ILE A 162 -1.49 -2.43 -16.98
CA ILE A 162 -1.80 -3.13 -15.73
C ILE A 162 -2.90 -4.17 -15.95
N GLN A 163 -3.93 -3.89 -16.75
CA GLN A 163 -4.92 -4.90 -17.13
C GLN A 163 -4.26 -6.13 -17.79
N GLY A 164 -3.27 -5.92 -18.66
CA GLY A 164 -2.50 -7.00 -19.27
C GLY A 164 -1.75 -7.85 -18.24
N ILE A 165 -1.09 -7.20 -17.26
CA ILE A 165 -0.37 -7.89 -16.18
C ILE A 165 -1.35 -8.69 -15.30
N VAL A 166 -2.45 -8.07 -14.87
CA VAL A 166 -3.46 -8.72 -14.01
C VAL A 166 -4.15 -9.88 -14.75
N SER A 167 -4.33 -9.78 -16.07
CA SER A 167 -4.85 -10.88 -16.89
C SER A 167 -3.92 -12.10 -16.89
N LYS A 168 -2.60 -11.88 -17.01
CA LYS A 168 -1.60 -12.95 -16.89
C LYS A 168 -1.56 -13.57 -15.48
N LEU A 169 -1.79 -12.77 -14.45
CA LEU A 169 -1.90 -13.23 -13.06
C LEU A 169 -3.15 -14.06 -12.82
N LYS A 170 -4.28 -13.68 -13.44
CA LYS A 170 -5.53 -14.44 -13.38
C LYS A 170 -5.38 -15.86 -13.91
N SER A 171 -4.61 -16.05 -14.98
CA SER A 171 -4.34 -17.37 -15.57
C SER A 171 -3.15 -18.10 -14.94
N SER A 172 -2.56 -17.58 -13.85
CA SER A 172 -1.43 -18.22 -13.18
C SER A 172 -1.91 -19.36 -12.26
N SER A 173 -1.03 -20.34 -12.01
CA SER A 173 -1.30 -21.45 -11.08
C SER A 173 -1.22 -21.05 -9.59
N ILE A 174 -1.18 -19.74 -9.27
CA ILE A 174 -1.04 -19.25 -7.89
C ILE A 174 -2.39 -19.34 -7.16
N PRO A 175 -2.50 -20.13 -6.07
CA PRO A 175 -3.77 -20.32 -5.36
C PRO A 175 -4.36 -19.00 -4.84
N GLY A 176 -5.67 -18.82 -5.04
CA GLY A 176 -6.41 -17.66 -4.55
C GLY A 176 -6.16 -16.33 -5.28
N LEU A 177 -5.22 -16.29 -6.25
CA LEU A 177 -4.92 -15.07 -7.00
C LEU A 177 -5.91 -14.83 -8.15
N ALA A 178 -6.41 -15.90 -8.78
CA ALA A 178 -7.35 -15.82 -9.91
C ALA A 178 -8.63 -15.02 -9.57
N ASN A 179 -9.21 -15.28 -8.39
CA ASN A 179 -10.42 -14.58 -7.94
C ASN A 179 -10.16 -13.09 -7.72
N VAL A 180 -9.05 -12.75 -7.04
CA VAL A 180 -8.67 -11.35 -6.77
C VAL A 180 -8.37 -10.63 -8.08
N ALA A 181 -7.59 -11.24 -8.98
CA ALA A 181 -7.27 -10.69 -10.28
C ALA A 181 -8.53 -10.43 -11.12
N SER A 182 -9.53 -11.31 -11.06
CA SER A 182 -10.80 -11.11 -11.78
C SER A 182 -11.59 -9.90 -11.26
N LEU A 183 -11.62 -9.68 -9.94
CA LEU A 183 -12.26 -8.51 -9.34
C LEU A 183 -11.51 -7.23 -9.72
N VAL A 184 -10.17 -7.24 -9.64
CA VAL A 184 -9.33 -6.09 -9.98
C VAL A 184 -9.46 -5.71 -11.45
N LEU A 185 -9.54 -6.69 -12.36
CA LEU A 185 -9.79 -6.44 -13.78
C LEU A 185 -11.12 -5.73 -14.01
N SER A 186 -12.18 -6.12 -13.29
CA SER A 186 -13.48 -5.46 -13.39
C SER A 186 -13.40 -3.99 -12.96
N GLU A 187 -12.69 -3.69 -11.87
CA GLU A 187 -12.49 -2.31 -11.42
C GLU A 187 -11.64 -1.48 -12.38
N LEU A 188 -10.55 -2.06 -12.92
CA LEU A 188 -9.71 -1.40 -13.92
C LEU A 188 -10.46 -1.12 -15.23
N GLN A 189 -11.35 -2.03 -15.65
CA GLN A 189 -12.22 -1.83 -16.83
C GLN A 189 -13.26 -0.73 -16.59
N ARG A 190 -13.79 -0.62 -15.36
CA ARG A 190 -14.67 0.50 -15.01
C ARG A 190 -13.89 1.81 -15.02
N LEU A 191 -12.69 1.82 -14.43
CA LEU A 191 -11.81 2.99 -14.42
C LEU A 191 -11.47 3.45 -15.84
N SER A 192 -11.10 2.53 -16.74
CA SER A 192 -10.74 2.88 -18.14
C SER A 192 -11.87 3.49 -18.96
N ARG A 193 -13.13 3.36 -18.51
CA ARG A 193 -14.29 4.00 -19.17
C ARG A 193 -14.53 5.41 -18.66
N CYS A 194 -13.90 5.79 -17.55
CA CYS A 194 -14.12 7.05 -16.84
C CYS A 194 -12.95 8.04 -16.98
N VAL A 195 -11.81 7.59 -17.50
CA VAL A 195 -10.58 8.38 -17.65
C VAL A 195 -10.29 8.60 -19.13
#